data_AF-A0A8T4ZZT3-F1
#
_entry.id   AF-A0A8T4ZZT3-F1
#
_cell.length_a   1.000
_cell.length_b   1.000
_cell.length_c   1.000
_cell.angle_alpha   90.00
_cell.angle_beta   90.00
_cell.angle_gamma   90.00
#
_symmetry.space_group_name_H-M   'P 1'
#
loop_
_entity.id
_entity.type
_entity.pdbx_description
1 polymer ?
#
loop_
_entity_poly.entity_id
_entity_poly.type
_entity_poly.pdbx_seq_one_letter_code
_entity_poly.pdbx_strand_id
1 'polypeptide(L)'
;MKEVWTLIEWLMEISFPISIFLISLISLSRMREMVILRRGYLGMSPSKGVEFIGLTLGILGIIMTLVGIFMPIYMVEADIQTPFSLDQRGTELIVLDGWNGVQINNSLIGKLPLIISLQSFMRMLFLASIWFTALDIVGMKRGKDIGNNQMIGGAFLLVFLIIIPLSIYRLNWIIELLPADVRGALTPTAIESIKRIALQPLQGTQTITISGLNVDISWGIGPGYYGILVAAMMKIAGGIILRRTSP
;
A
#
# COMPACT_ATOMS: atom_id res chain seq x y z
N MET A 1 17.10 0.32 25.76
CA MET A 1 15.83 0.10 25.01
C MET A 1 15.19 1.41 24.56
N LYS A 2 15.00 2.43 25.41
CA LYS A 2 14.50 3.76 24.97
C LYS A 2 15.32 4.38 23.84
N GLU A 3 16.66 4.27 23.88
CA GLU A 3 17.54 4.79 22.84
C GLU A 3 17.37 4.12 21.47
N VAL A 4 17.13 2.80 21.44
CA VAL A 4 16.86 2.06 20.20
C VAL A 4 15.52 2.48 19.61
N TRP A 5 14.53 2.71 20.47
CA TRP A 5 13.20 3.16 20.07
C TRP A 5 13.21 4.55 19.44
N THR A 6 13.87 5.51 20.10
CA THR A 6 14.04 6.87 19.56
C THR A 6 14.81 6.88 18.25
N LEU A 7 15.75 5.95 18.07
CA LEU A 7 16.51 5.82 16.84
C LEU A 7 15.66 5.26 15.69
N ILE A 8 14.73 4.34 15.98
CA ILE A 8 13.77 3.83 14.99
C ILE A 8 12.77 4.91 14.57
N GLU A 9 12.21 5.67 15.53
CA GLU A 9 11.31 6.78 15.23
C GLU A 9 12.01 7.83 14.37
N TRP A 10 13.24 8.21 14.74
CA TRP A 10 14.06 9.14 13.99
C TRP A 10 14.41 8.64 12.58
N LEU A 11 14.76 7.36 12.42
CA LEU A 11 15.02 6.75 11.11
C LEU A 11 13.76 6.75 10.23
N MET A 12 12.60 6.43 10.80
CA MET A 12 11.32 6.46 10.08
C MET A 12 10.97 7.88 9.65
N GLU A 13 11.19 8.87 10.51
CA GLU A 13 10.90 10.29 10.23
C GLU A 13 11.83 10.87 9.16
N ILE A 14 13.12 10.51 9.16
CA ILE A 14 14.10 10.96 8.15
C ILE A 14 13.96 10.23 6.82
N SER A 15 13.48 8.99 6.84
CA SER A 15 13.22 8.24 5.60
C SER A 15 12.21 8.96 4.69
N PHE A 16 11.33 9.79 5.26
CA PHE A 16 10.31 10.55 4.56
C PHE A 16 10.86 11.68 3.65
N PRO A 17 11.64 12.67 4.13
CA PRO A 17 12.25 13.65 3.23
C PRO A 17 13.25 13.00 2.26
N ILE A 18 13.97 11.96 2.67
CA ILE A 18 14.95 11.28 1.80
C ILE A 18 14.27 10.62 0.60
N SER A 19 13.21 9.83 0.80
CA SER A 19 12.61 9.15 -0.35
C SER A 19 11.81 10.10 -1.24
N ILE A 20 11.23 11.20 -0.71
CA ILE A 20 10.68 12.30 -1.55
C ILE A 20 11.79 12.93 -2.38
N PHE A 21 12.94 13.22 -1.78
CA PHE A 21 14.09 13.78 -2.47
C PHE A 21 14.61 12.84 -3.57
N LEU A 22 14.69 11.53 -3.30
CA LEU A 22 15.08 10.52 -4.30
C LEU A 22 14.07 10.39 -5.44
N ILE A 23 12.77 10.33 -5.12
CA ILE A 23 11.70 10.30 -6.14
C ILE A 23 11.74 11.57 -7.00
N SER A 24 11.95 12.73 -6.38
CA SER A 24 12.08 14.01 -7.06
C SER A 24 13.31 14.05 -7.96
N LEU A 25 14.45 13.52 -7.51
CA LEU A 25 15.68 13.38 -8.30
C LEU A 25 15.49 12.45 -9.51
N ILE A 26 14.84 11.30 -9.32
CA ILE A 26 14.54 10.35 -10.40
C ILE A 26 13.55 10.96 -11.40
N SER A 27 12.54 11.69 -10.91
CA SER A 27 11.58 12.39 -11.75
C SER A 27 12.24 13.51 -12.54
N LEU A 28 13.09 14.32 -11.90
CA LEU A 28 13.87 15.38 -12.54
C LEU A 28 14.88 14.83 -13.54
N SER A 29 15.56 13.72 -13.24
CA SER A 29 16.51 13.11 -14.18
C SER A 29 15.80 12.60 -15.43
N ARG A 30 14.64 11.93 -15.26
CA ARG A 30 13.79 11.51 -16.39
C ARG A 30 13.22 12.71 -17.16
N MET A 31 12.74 13.75 -16.47
CA MET A 31 12.22 14.96 -17.10
C MET A 31 13.32 15.72 -17.86
N ARG A 32 14.53 15.79 -17.30
CA ARG A 32 15.71 16.37 -17.95
C ARG A 32 16.07 15.60 -19.21
N GLU A 33 16.04 14.27 -19.18
CA GLU A 33 16.22 13.46 -20.39
C GLU A 33 15.15 13.74 -21.45
N MET A 34 13.90 14.00 -21.06
CA MET A 34 12.83 14.32 -22.01
C MET A 34 12.99 15.71 -22.63
N VAL A 35 13.28 16.73 -21.82
CA VAL A 35 13.34 18.15 -22.22
C VAL A 35 14.64 18.47 -22.95
N ILE A 36 15.79 18.05 -22.42
CA ILE A 36 17.10 18.45 -22.98
C ILE A 36 17.48 17.61 -24.20
N LEU A 37 17.19 16.31 -24.19
CA LEU A 37 17.61 15.43 -25.30
C LEU A 37 16.62 15.45 -26.48
N ARG A 38 15.57 16.29 -26.44
CA ARG A 38 14.43 16.28 -27.40
C ARG A 38 13.96 14.85 -27.71
N ARG A 39 13.93 14.00 -26.67
CA ARG A 39 13.56 12.57 -26.78
C ARG A 39 12.05 12.34 -26.66
N GLY A 40 11.29 13.38 -26.33
CA GLY A 40 9.85 13.33 -26.16
C GLY A 40 9.09 13.58 -27.45
N TYR A 41 8.91 12.54 -28.26
CA TYR A 41 7.69 12.36 -29.02
C TYR A 41 7.38 10.87 -28.98
N LEU A 42 6.10 10.54 -28.72
CA LEU A 42 5.51 9.24 -29.04
C LEU A 42 5.63 9.05 -30.56
N GLY A 43 6.81 8.69 -31.04
CA GLY A 43 7.08 8.35 -32.44
C GLY A 43 6.48 7.00 -32.84
N MET A 44 5.54 6.47 -32.04
CA MET A 44 4.70 5.36 -32.42
C MET A 44 3.50 5.94 -33.12
N SER A 45 3.53 5.91 -34.45
CA SER A 45 2.28 5.68 -35.17
C SER A 45 1.72 4.38 -34.59
N PRO A 46 0.55 4.36 -33.93
CA PRO A 46 -0.01 3.14 -33.35
C PRO A 46 -0.24 2.16 -34.49
N SER A 47 0.74 1.31 -34.74
CA SER A 47 0.76 0.47 -35.92
C SER A 47 0.01 -0.80 -35.57
N LYS A 48 -1.22 -0.89 -36.10
CA LYS A 48 -2.07 -2.08 -36.17
C LYS A 48 -2.26 -2.87 -34.85
N GLY A 49 -3.38 -2.59 -34.19
CA GLY A 49 -4.16 -3.53 -33.37
C GLY A 49 -3.53 -3.96 -32.03
N VAL A 50 -2.52 -4.82 -32.09
CA VAL A 50 -2.00 -5.52 -30.90
C VAL A 50 -1.11 -4.62 -30.03
N GLU A 51 -0.34 -3.71 -30.65
CA GLU A 51 0.40 -2.67 -29.92
C GLU A 51 -0.53 -1.75 -29.12
N PHE A 52 -1.69 -1.40 -29.71
CA PHE A 52 -2.70 -0.56 -29.06
C PHE A 52 -3.33 -1.28 -27.84
N ILE A 53 -3.57 -2.59 -27.92
CA ILE A 53 -4.06 -3.38 -26.79
C ILE A 53 -3.06 -3.33 -25.63
N GLY A 54 -1.77 -3.53 -25.92
CA GLY A 54 -0.72 -3.47 -24.90
C GLY A 54 -0.61 -2.09 -24.23
N LEU A 55 -0.68 -1.02 -25.01
CA LEU A 55 -0.71 0.35 -24.49
C LEU A 55 -1.96 0.60 -23.61
N THR A 56 -3.13 0.18 -24.08
CA THR A 56 -4.42 0.35 -23.39
C THR A 56 -4.41 -0.39 -22.06
N LEU A 57 -3.91 -1.63 -22.02
CA LEU A 57 -3.75 -2.40 -20.78
C LEU A 57 -2.81 -1.70 -19.79
N GLY A 58 -1.71 -1.12 -20.26
CA GLY A 58 -0.81 -0.33 -19.42
C GLY A 58 -1.50 0.89 -18.80
N ILE A 59 -2.27 1.64 -19.59
CA ILE A 59 -3.04 2.81 -19.12
C ILE A 59 -4.12 2.39 -18.13
N LEU A 60 -4.90 1.34 -18.45
CA LEU A 60 -5.91 0.79 -17.54
C LEU A 60 -5.27 0.32 -16.24
N GLY A 61 -4.08 -0.29 -16.30
CA GLY A 61 -3.32 -0.64 -15.10
C GLY A 61 -2.97 0.57 -14.24
N ILE A 62 -2.58 1.71 -14.83
CA ILE A 62 -2.34 2.95 -14.07
C ILE A 62 -3.64 3.44 -13.42
N ILE A 63 -4.75 3.46 -14.16
CA ILE A 63 -6.05 3.88 -13.64
C ILE A 63 -6.48 2.98 -12.47
N MET A 64 -6.35 1.67 -12.60
CA MET A 64 -6.68 0.71 -11.54
C MET A 64 -5.77 0.84 -10.33
N THR A 65 -4.48 1.19 -10.54
CA THR A 65 -3.56 1.52 -9.43
C THR A 65 -4.09 2.72 -8.65
N LEU A 66 -4.47 3.79 -9.35
CA LEU A 66 -5.03 4.98 -8.70
C LEU A 66 -6.29 4.65 -7.92
N VAL A 67 -7.26 3.97 -8.53
CA VAL A 67 -8.51 3.56 -7.87
C VAL A 67 -8.22 2.70 -6.64
N GLY A 68 -7.33 1.71 -6.76
CA GLY A 68 -6.98 0.80 -5.67
C GLY A 68 -6.34 1.50 -4.47
N ILE A 69 -5.55 2.55 -4.70
CA ILE A 69 -4.92 3.35 -3.63
C ILE A 69 -5.94 4.18 -2.86
N PHE A 70 -7.00 4.66 -3.51
CA PHE A 70 -8.07 5.40 -2.81
C PHE A 70 -9.06 4.50 -2.07
N MET A 71 -8.94 3.18 -2.23
CA MET A 71 -9.78 2.21 -1.53
C MET A 71 -9.03 1.59 -0.33
N PRO A 72 -9.77 1.03 0.65
CA PRO A 72 -9.15 0.27 1.73
C PRO A 72 -8.41 -0.94 1.19
N ILE A 73 -7.14 -1.08 1.55
CA ILE A 73 -6.24 -2.15 1.11
C ILE A 73 -6.17 -3.23 2.18
N TYR A 74 -6.32 -2.85 3.45
CA TYR A 74 -6.46 -3.78 4.57
C TYR A 74 -7.38 -3.16 5.63
N MET A 75 -8.27 -3.95 6.20
CA MET A 75 -9.27 -3.49 7.17
C MET A 75 -9.28 -4.39 8.40
N VAL A 76 -9.55 -3.76 9.55
CA VAL A 76 -9.87 -4.41 10.82
C VAL A 76 -11.16 -3.76 11.32
N GLU A 77 -12.23 -4.54 11.35
CA GLU A 77 -13.56 -4.12 11.75
C GLU A 77 -13.91 -4.75 13.10
N ALA A 78 -14.69 -4.04 13.92
CA ALA A 78 -15.30 -4.61 15.11
C ALA A 78 -16.81 -4.45 15.07
N ASP A 79 -17.49 -5.56 15.24
CA ASP A 79 -18.94 -5.64 15.42
C ASP A 79 -19.25 -5.84 16.90
N ILE A 80 -20.06 -4.95 17.48
CA ILE A 80 -20.45 -5.01 18.89
C ILE A 80 -21.87 -5.58 18.93
N GLN A 81 -22.00 -6.85 19.29
CA GLN A 81 -23.31 -7.47 19.47
C GLN A 81 -23.97 -6.91 20.74
N THR A 82 -24.86 -5.92 20.61
CA THR A 82 -25.68 -5.42 21.73
C THR A 82 -27.13 -5.92 21.65
N PRO A 83 -27.75 -6.37 22.76
CA PRO A 83 -29.09 -6.93 22.74
C PRO A 83 -30.23 -5.91 22.55
N PHE A 84 -29.95 -4.60 22.44
CA PHE A 84 -30.97 -3.54 22.44
C PHE A 84 -30.89 -2.52 21.31
N SER A 85 -30.01 -2.68 20.32
CA SER A 85 -29.92 -1.73 19.20
C SER A 85 -29.68 -2.47 17.89
N LEU A 86 -30.62 -2.31 16.94
CA LEU A 86 -30.47 -2.72 15.55
C LEU A 86 -29.16 -2.18 14.95
N ASP A 87 -28.42 -3.06 14.27
CA ASP A 87 -27.51 -2.75 13.17
C ASP A 87 -26.57 -1.55 13.35
N GLN A 88 -25.75 -1.53 14.41
CA GLN A 88 -24.49 -0.79 14.32
C GLN A 88 -23.52 -1.62 13.46
N ARG A 89 -23.67 -1.47 12.13
CA ARG A 89 -22.71 -1.97 11.13
C ARG A 89 -21.28 -1.78 11.65
N GLY A 90 -20.51 -2.87 11.61
CA GLY A 90 -19.14 -2.98 12.11
C GLY A 90 -18.39 -1.66 12.12
N THR A 91 -18.10 -1.16 13.31
CA THR A 91 -17.28 0.03 13.47
C THR A 91 -15.86 -0.30 13.07
N GLU A 92 -15.37 0.37 12.03
CA GLU A 92 -13.99 0.26 11.57
C GLU A 92 -13.04 0.68 12.69
N LEU A 93 -12.22 -0.26 13.16
CA LEU A 93 -11.22 0.00 14.20
C LEU A 93 -9.92 0.52 13.59
N ILE A 94 -9.45 -0.16 12.54
CA ILE A 94 -8.24 0.18 11.81
C ILE A 94 -8.50 0.00 10.33
N VAL A 95 -8.25 1.04 9.55
CA VAL A 95 -8.33 1.01 8.09
C VAL A 95 -6.99 1.42 7.53
N LEU A 96 -6.38 0.56 6.71
CA LEU A 96 -5.24 0.92 5.88
C LEU A 96 -5.76 1.23 4.48
N ASP A 97 -5.69 2.49 4.11
CA ASP A 97 -5.88 2.93 2.73
C ASP A 97 -4.59 3.58 2.19
N GLY A 98 -4.58 3.86 0.89
CA GLY A 98 -3.41 4.41 0.24
C GLY A 98 -3.24 5.94 0.34
N TRP A 99 -4.30 6.67 0.69
CA TRP A 99 -4.31 8.14 0.75
C TRP A 99 -4.12 8.68 2.16
N ASN A 100 -4.92 8.18 3.09
CA ASN A 100 -4.88 8.49 4.50
C ASN A 100 -3.91 7.59 5.26
N GLY A 101 -3.45 6.48 4.69
CA GLY A 101 -2.52 5.54 5.32
C GLY A 101 -3.24 4.66 6.35
N VAL A 102 -2.59 4.42 7.49
CA VAL A 102 -3.25 3.76 8.63
C VAL A 102 -4.13 4.77 9.35
N GLN A 103 -5.44 4.53 9.31
CA GLN A 103 -6.45 5.23 10.06
C GLN A 103 -6.89 4.38 11.24
N ILE A 104 -7.08 5.01 12.40
CA ILE A 104 -7.59 4.36 13.60
C ILE A 104 -8.72 5.20 14.15
N ASN A 105 -9.78 4.53 14.60
CA ASN A 105 -10.82 5.21 15.33
C ASN A 105 -10.31 5.60 16.73
N ASN A 106 -9.79 6.84 16.82
CA ASN A 106 -9.18 7.39 18.03
C ASN A 106 -10.13 7.44 19.24
N SER A 107 -11.44 7.33 19.02
CA SER A 107 -12.46 7.27 20.07
C SER A 107 -12.41 5.96 20.86
N LEU A 108 -11.81 4.90 20.32
CA LEU A 108 -11.78 3.55 20.92
C LEU A 108 -10.38 3.10 21.37
N ILE A 109 -9.31 3.52 20.69
CA ILE A 109 -7.95 2.95 20.87
C ILE A 109 -6.95 3.97 21.49
N GLY A 110 -7.30 5.25 21.57
CA GLY A 110 -6.40 6.29 22.08
C GLY A 110 -5.25 6.62 21.10
N LYS A 111 -4.58 7.76 21.31
CA LYS A 111 -3.49 8.22 20.42
C LYS A 111 -2.18 7.51 20.77
N LEU A 112 -1.76 6.54 19.96
CA LEU A 112 -0.44 5.91 20.05
C LEU A 112 0.56 6.57 19.07
N PRO A 113 1.73 7.06 19.54
CA PRO A 113 2.75 7.69 18.68
C PRO A 113 3.23 6.79 17.52
N LEU A 114 3.34 5.47 17.75
CA LEU A 114 3.73 4.47 16.74
C LEU A 114 2.82 4.50 15.50
N ILE A 115 1.54 4.77 15.70
CA ILE A 115 0.53 4.76 14.64
C ILE A 115 0.68 5.97 13.73
N ILE A 116 1.07 7.12 14.29
CA ILE A 116 1.31 8.36 13.53
C ILE A 116 2.53 8.17 12.60
N SER A 117 3.59 7.53 13.10
CA SER A 117 4.79 7.23 12.32
C SER A 117 4.51 6.19 11.22
N LEU A 118 3.75 5.14 11.53
CA LEU A 118 3.35 4.13 10.55
C LEU A 118 2.43 4.71 9.46
N GLN A 119 1.53 5.61 9.82
CA GLN A 119 0.65 6.31 8.89
C GLN A 119 1.45 7.12 7.87
N SER A 120 2.45 7.89 8.32
CA SER A 120 3.32 8.68 7.45
C SER A 120 4.16 7.83 6.50
N PHE A 121 4.72 6.71 6.99
CA PHE A 121 5.50 5.78 6.17
C PHE A 121 4.64 5.09 5.09
N MET A 122 3.44 4.64 5.43
CA MET A 122 2.53 4.02 4.46
C MET A 122 2.12 4.99 3.35
N ARG A 123 1.70 6.22 3.69
CA ARG A 123 1.36 7.28 2.70
C ARG A 123 2.48 7.50 1.69
N MET A 124 3.72 7.43 2.15
CA MET A 124 4.89 7.60 1.30
C MET A 124 5.04 6.49 0.26
N LEU A 125 4.93 5.23 0.69
CA LEU A 125 5.02 4.08 -0.23
C LEU A 125 3.94 4.18 -1.32
N PHE A 126 2.73 4.62 -0.95
CA PHE A 126 1.65 4.83 -1.90
C PHE A 126 1.94 5.97 -2.87
N LEU A 127 2.41 7.13 -2.37
CA LEU A 127 2.80 8.24 -3.25
C LEU A 127 3.90 7.82 -4.23
N ALA A 128 4.92 7.11 -3.75
CA ALA A 128 5.98 6.57 -4.58
C ALA A 128 5.43 5.63 -5.66
N SER A 129 4.50 4.74 -5.30
CA SER A 129 3.90 3.80 -6.24
C SER A 129 3.14 4.52 -7.37
N ILE A 130 2.40 5.59 -7.07
CA ILE A 130 1.72 6.42 -8.09
C ILE A 130 2.76 7.06 -9.01
N TRP A 131 3.80 7.67 -8.43
CA TRP A 131 4.85 8.33 -9.20
C TRP A 131 5.58 7.36 -10.13
N PHE A 132 6.00 6.20 -9.63
CA PHE A 132 6.67 5.18 -10.45
C PHE A 132 5.74 4.63 -11.54
N THR A 133 4.47 4.35 -11.20
CA THR A 133 3.53 3.83 -12.18
C THR A 133 3.16 4.83 -13.27
N ALA A 134 3.11 6.13 -12.97
CA ALA A 134 2.93 7.18 -13.96
C ALA A 134 4.15 7.32 -14.88
N LEU A 135 5.37 7.16 -14.35
CA LEU A 135 6.61 7.27 -15.10
C LEU A 135 6.87 6.08 -16.07
N ASP A 136 6.06 5.02 -16.02
CA ASP A 136 6.25 3.85 -16.88
C ASP A 136 5.98 4.13 -18.36
N ILE A 137 5.11 5.10 -18.67
CA ILE A 137 4.71 5.43 -20.05
C ILE A 137 5.47 6.66 -20.59
N VAL A 138 5.94 7.52 -19.71
CA VAL A 138 6.47 8.85 -20.09
C VAL A 138 7.93 8.72 -20.59
N GLY A 139 8.20 9.27 -21.78
CA GLY A 139 9.56 9.49 -22.31
C GLY A 139 10.15 8.37 -23.16
N MET A 140 9.38 7.34 -23.52
CA MET A 140 9.90 6.18 -24.24
C MET A 140 9.54 6.16 -25.73
N LYS A 141 10.52 5.75 -26.56
CA LYS A 141 10.46 5.83 -28.03
C LYS A 141 10.08 4.51 -28.71
N ARG A 142 10.33 3.38 -28.06
CA ARG A 142 10.09 2.03 -28.61
C ARG A 142 9.09 1.28 -27.74
N GLY A 143 8.15 0.56 -28.35
CA GLY A 143 7.14 -0.15 -27.57
C GLY A 143 7.77 -1.25 -26.70
N LYS A 144 8.93 -1.78 -27.11
CA LYS A 144 9.76 -2.68 -26.30
C LYS A 144 10.23 -2.05 -24.99
N ASP A 145 10.59 -0.77 -25.00
CA ASP A 145 11.03 -0.03 -23.81
C ASP A 145 9.83 0.26 -22.91
N ILE A 146 8.71 0.72 -23.49
CA ILE A 146 7.43 0.92 -22.76
C ILE A 146 7.01 -0.40 -22.10
N GLY A 147 7.08 -1.50 -22.84
CA GLY A 147 6.69 -2.81 -22.34
C GLY A 147 7.58 -3.29 -21.20
N ASN A 148 8.90 -3.04 -21.28
CA ASN A 148 9.81 -3.36 -20.18
C ASN A 148 9.50 -2.54 -18.92
N ASN A 149 9.23 -1.25 -19.07
CA ASN A 149 8.82 -0.41 -17.95
C ASN A 149 7.48 -0.85 -17.36
N GLN A 150 6.47 -1.15 -18.17
CA GLN A 150 5.20 -1.67 -17.68
C GLN A 150 5.37 -2.99 -16.91
N MET A 151 6.22 -3.90 -17.38
CA MET A 151 6.54 -5.13 -16.67
C MET A 151 7.24 -4.85 -15.33
N ILE A 152 8.21 -3.94 -15.30
CA ILE A 152 8.92 -3.54 -14.08
C ILE A 152 7.95 -2.89 -13.08
N GLY A 153 7.12 -1.95 -13.54
CA GLY A 153 6.11 -1.30 -12.71
C GLY A 153 5.06 -2.27 -12.19
N GLY A 154 4.61 -3.22 -13.01
CA GLY A 154 3.72 -4.30 -12.56
C GLY A 154 4.38 -5.22 -11.53
N ALA A 155 5.64 -5.61 -11.74
CA ALA A 155 6.40 -6.39 -10.76
C ALA A 155 6.60 -5.62 -9.43
N PHE A 156 6.84 -4.31 -9.50
CA PHE A 156 6.92 -3.46 -8.32
C PHE A 156 5.60 -3.44 -7.53
N LEU A 157 4.46 -3.35 -8.21
CA LEU A 157 3.15 -3.46 -7.57
C LEU A 157 2.94 -4.83 -6.89
N LEU A 158 3.37 -5.93 -7.51
CA LEU A 158 3.30 -7.26 -6.88
C LEU A 158 4.19 -7.35 -5.64
N VAL A 159 5.42 -6.85 -5.70
CA VAL A 159 6.32 -6.78 -4.53
C VAL A 159 5.68 -5.98 -3.42
N PHE A 160 5.08 -4.84 -3.75
CA PHE A 160 4.34 -4.00 -2.80
C PHE A 160 3.19 -4.77 -2.12
N LEU A 161 2.40 -5.52 -2.89
CA LEU A 161 1.32 -6.35 -2.35
C LEU A 161 1.79 -7.50 -1.46
N ILE A 162 3.01 -8.01 -1.66
CA ILE A 162 3.63 -9.03 -0.81
C ILE A 162 4.16 -8.42 0.49
N ILE A 163 4.67 -7.19 0.43
CA ILE A 163 5.21 -6.48 1.60
C ILE A 163 4.12 -6.25 2.65
N ILE A 164 2.89 -5.91 2.26
CA ILE A 164 1.79 -5.63 3.22
C ILE A 164 1.55 -6.78 4.21
N PRO A 165 1.19 -8.01 3.78
CA PRO A 165 0.97 -9.11 4.71
C PRO A 165 2.25 -9.52 5.45
N LEU A 166 3.43 -9.34 4.83
CA LEU A 166 4.70 -9.58 5.50
C LEU A 166 4.93 -8.59 6.65
N SER A 167 4.60 -7.31 6.46
CA SER A 167 4.67 -6.28 7.50
C SER A 167 3.70 -6.58 8.65
N ILE A 168 2.47 -7.02 8.34
CA ILE A 168 1.49 -7.43 9.36
C ILE A 168 2.01 -8.64 10.16
N TYR A 169 2.60 -9.63 9.48
CA TYR A 169 3.22 -10.78 10.15
C TYR A 169 4.34 -10.38 11.11
N ARG A 170 5.11 -9.34 10.77
CA ARG A 170 6.20 -8.82 11.62
C ARG A 170 5.70 -8.10 12.88
N LEU A 171 4.41 -7.74 12.98
CA LEU A 171 3.86 -7.09 14.18
C LEU A 171 4.08 -7.93 15.45
N ASN A 172 4.06 -9.26 15.34
CA ASN A 172 4.32 -10.14 16.48
C ASN A 172 5.70 -9.86 17.12
N TRP A 173 6.71 -9.58 16.31
CA TRP A 173 8.05 -9.22 16.78
C TRP A 173 8.12 -7.79 17.32
N ILE A 174 7.39 -6.86 16.70
CA ILE A 174 7.39 -5.45 17.09
C ILE A 174 6.80 -5.26 18.50
N ILE A 175 5.77 -6.04 18.87
CA ILE A 175 5.18 -5.99 20.21
C ILE A 175 6.22 -6.27 21.31
N GLU A 176 7.13 -7.20 21.07
CA GLU A 176 8.17 -7.56 22.04
C GLU A 176 9.25 -6.49 22.17
N LEU A 177 9.41 -5.66 21.13
CA LEU A 177 10.34 -4.53 21.08
C LEU A 177 9.73 -3.22 21.62
N LEU A 178 8.44 -3.21 21.96
CA LEU A 178 7.77 -2.02 22.51
C LEU A 178 8.38 -1.64 23.87
N PRO A 179 8.61 -0.34 24.12
CA PRO A 179 8.96 0.16 25.44
C PRO A 179 7.98 -0.31 26.51
N ALA A 180 8.45 -0.61 27.72
CA ALA A 180 7.65 -1.19 28.80
C ALA A 180 6.44 -0.31 29.20
N ASP A 181 6.58 1.01 29.07
CA ASP A 181 5.55 2.02 29.25
C ASP A 181 4.45 1.94 28.19
N VAL A 182 4.80 1.67 26.94
CA VAL A 182 3.82 1.48 25.85
C VAL A 182 3.18 0.09 25.94
N ARG A 183 3.98 -0.94 26.25
CA ARG A 183 3.50 -2.30 26.42
C ARG A 183 2.59 -2.45 27.64
N GLY A 184 2.87 -1.72 28.71
CA GLY A 184 2.04 -1.69 29.93
C GLY A 184 0.71 -0.96 29.74
N ALA A 185 0.60 -0.09 28.72
CA ALA A 185 -0.65 0.58 28.35
C ALA A 185 -1.59 -0.31 27.51
N LEU A 186 -1.07 -1.42 26.95
CA LEU A 186 -1.87 -2.37 26.18
C LEU A 186 -2.48 -3.43 27.11
N THR A 187 -3.79 -3.69 26.97
CA THR A 187 -4.43 -4.79 27.69
C THR A 187 -3.92 -6.15 27.19
N PRO A 188 -3.89 -7.20 28.03
CA PRO A 188 -3.51 -8.55 27.59
C PRO A 188 -4.35 -9.03 26.38
N THR A 189 -5.63 -8.69 26.37
CA THR A 189 -6.57 -8.99 25.27
C THR A 189 -6.19 -8.29 23.96
N ALA A 190 -5.73 -7.03 24.02
CA ALA A 190 -5.25 -6.31 22.85
C ALA A 190 -3.96 -6.94 22.30
N ILE A 191 -3.03 -7.34 23.17
CA ILE A 191 -1.79 -8.02 22.76
C ILE A 191 -2.11 -9.34 22.05
N GLU A 192 -3.02 -10.14 22.59
CA GLU A 192 -3.43 -11.41 21.98
C GLU A 192 -4.09 -11.20 20.61
N SER A 193 -4.95 -10.18 20.49
CA SER A 193 -5.61 -9.83 19.23
C SER A 193 -4.60 -9.42 18.16
N ILE A 194 -3.63 -8.56 18.50
CA ILE A 194 -2.57 -8.16 17.56
C ILE A 194 -1.72 -9.38 17.15
N LYS A 195 -1.40 -10.28 18.08
CA LYS A 195 -0.69 -11.52 17.75
C LYS A 195 -1.49 -12.41 16.79
N ARG A 196 -2.80 -12.51 16.98
CA ARG A 196 -3.67 -13.31 16.10
C ARG A 196 -3.75 -12.73 14.70
N ILE A 197 -3.91 -11.41 14.59
CA ILE A 197 -3.85 -10.68 13.31
C ILE A 197 -2.50 -10.91 12.62
N ALA A 198 -1.39 -10.83 13.37
CA ALA A 198 -0.05 -11.07 12.84
C ALA A 198 0.14 -12.52 12.33
N LEU A 199 -0.42 -13.51 13.01
CA LEU A 199 -0.33 -14.92 12.58
C LEU A 199 -1.19 -15.23 11.35
N GLN A 200 -2.27 -14.48 11.14
CA GLN A 200 -3.19 -14.65 10.00
C GLN A 200 -3.35 -13.34 9.22
N PRO A 201 -2.29 -12.84 8.56
CA PRO A 201 -2.25 -11.47 8.03
C PRO A 201 -3.11 -11.25 6.77
N LEU A 202 -3.73 -12.29 6.21
CA LEU A 202 -4.55 -12.18 5.00
C LEU A 202 -6.03 -11.96 5.33
N GLN A 203 -6.54 -12.71 6.31
CA GLN A 203 -7.91 -12.64 6.78
C GLN A 203 -8.05 -13.38 8.10
N GLY A 204 -9.01 -13.00 8.92
CA GLY A 204 -9.37 -13.74 10.12
C GLY A 204 -10.47 -13.07 10.92
N THR A 205 -10.93 -13.79 11.95
CA THR A 205 -11.98 -13.34 12.85
C THR A 205 -11.65 -13.76 14.28
N GLN A 206 -12.04 -12.93 15.25
CA GLN A 206 -11.89 -13.20 16.66
C GLN A 206 -12.97 -12.49 17.47
N THR A 207 -13.65 -13.24 18.32
CA THR A 207 -14.51 -12.65 19.34
C THR A 207 -13.67 -12.32 20.57
N ILE A 208 -13.78 -11.09 21.06
CA ILE A 208 -13.21 -10.65 22.34
C ILE A 208 -14.32 -10.16 23.25
N THR A 209 -14.16 -10.38 24.55
CA THR A 209 -15.10 -9.83 25.54
C THR A 209 -14.50 -8.57 26.15
N ILE A 210 -15.12 -7.42 25.86
CA ILE A 210 -14.75 -6.14 26.47
C ILE A 210 -15.87 -5.75 27.42
N SER A 211 -15.55 -5.61 28.72
CA SER A 211 -16.51 -5.14 29.74
C SER A 211 -17.84 -5.92 29.78
N GLY A 212 -17.80 -7.23 29.48
CA GLY A 212 -18.96 -8.13 29.48
C GLY A 212 -19.76 -8.19 28.18
N LEU A 213 -19.36 -7.43 27.15
CA LEU A 213 -19.93 -7.49 25.80
C LEU A 213 -19.03 -8.26 24.86
N ASN A 214 -19.61 -9.11 24.02
CA ASN A 214 -18.90 -9.82 22.96
C ASN A 214 -18.76 -8.89 21.74
N VAL A 215 -17.50 -8.70 21.33
CA VAL A 215 -17.12 -7.90 20.18
C VAL A 215 -16.44 -8.82 19.18
N ASP A 216 -17.02 -8.95 17.99
CA ASP A 216 -16.46 -9.72 16.89
C ASP A 216 -15.53 -8.83 16.08
N ILE A 217 -14.24 -9.10 16.16
CA ILE A 217 -13.23 -8.45 15.33
C ILE A 217 -13.04 -9.29 14.07
N SER A 218 -13.17 -8.66 12.91
CA SER A 218 -12.79 -9.24 11.62
C SER A 218 -11.63 -8.44 11.03
N TRP A 219 -10.77 -9.10 10.27
CA TRP A 219 -9.75 -8.40 9.49
C TRP A 219 -9.52 -9.08 8.17
N GLY A 220 -8.97 -8.32 7.23
CA GLY A 220 -8.47 -8.89 6.00
C GLY A 220 -8.13 -7.88 4.93
N ILE A 221 -7.74 -8.45 3.79
CA ILE A 221 -7.45 -7.72 2.58
C ILE A 221 -8.70 -7.01 2.06
N GLY A 222 -8.57 -5.70 1.83
CA GLY A 222 -9.63 -4.86 1.31
C GLY A 222 -9.71 -4.81 -0.23
N PRO A 223 -10.75 -4.17 -0.78
CA PRO A 223 -10.96 -4.07 -2.23
C PRO A 223 -9.81 -3.38 -2.97
N GLY A 224 -9.11 -2.44 -2.32
CA GLY A 224 -7.98 -1.72 -2.90
C GLY A 224 -6.81 -2.64 -3.27
N TYR A 225 -6.55 -3.67 -2.46
CA TYR A 225 -5.51 -4.67 -2.73
C TYR A 225 -5.81 -5.43 -4.03
N TYR A 226 -7.05 -5.87 -4.22
CA TYR A 226 -7.47 -6.55 -5.45
C TYR A 226 -7.40 -5.63 -6.67
N GLY A 227 -7.74 -4.34 -6.51
CA GLY A 227 -7.56 -3.34 -7.56
C GLY A 227 -6.10 -3.20 -8.00
N ILE A 228 -5.17 -3.12 -7.04
CA ILE A 228 -3.73 -3.07 -7.31
C ILE A 228 -3.21 -4.38 -7.92
N LEU A 229 -3.75 -5.54 -7.51
CA LEU A 229 -3.40 -6.83 -8.09
C LEU A 229 -3.80 -6.91 -9.58
N VAL A 230 -5.03 -6.52 -9.89
CA VAL A 230 -5.52 -6.44 -11.27
C VAL A 230 -4.68 -5.45 -12.08
N ALA A 231 -4.35 -4.29 -11.51
CA ALA A 231 -3.45 -3.33 -12.14
C ALA A 231 -2.08 -3.93 -12.48
N ALA A 232 -1.46 -4.64 -11.54
CA ALA A 232 -0.17 -5.29 -11.74
C ALA A 232 -0.23 -6.31 -12.89
N MET A 233 -1.28 -7.14 -12.92
CA MET A 233 -1.50 -8.12 -13.97
C MET A 233 -1.69 -7.46 -15.35
N MET A 234 -2.49 -6.39 -15.42
CA MET A 234 -2.70 -5.63 -16.66
C MET A 234 -1.39 -5.04 -17.20
N LYS A 235 -0.56 -4.47 -16.33
CA LYS A 235 0.74 -3.89 -16.73
C LYS A 235 1.73 -4.95 -17.20
N ILE A 236 1.79 -6.09 -16.52
CA ILE A 236 2.65 -7.21 -16.96
C ILE A 236 2.17 -7.75 -18.31
N ALA A 237 0.87 -7.98 -18.48
CA ALA A 237 0.29 -8.46 -19.73
C ALA A 237 0.51 -7.46 -20.88
N GLY A 238 0.21 -6.17 -20.65
CA GLY A 238 0.43 -5.09 -21.62
C GLY A 238 1.89 -4.99 -22.02
N GLY A 239 2.81 -5.11 -21.06
CA GLY A 239 4.23 -5.06 -21.31
C GLY A 239 4.77 -6.26 -22.10
N ILE A 240 4.27 -7.47 -21.84
CA ILE A 240 4.60 -8.67 -22.63
C ILE A 240 4.14 -8.49 -24.08
N ILE A 241 2.93 -7.98 -24.30
CA ILE A 241 2.37 -7.73 -25.63
C ILE A 241 3.26 -6.73 -26.39
N LEU A 242 3.54 -5.57 -25.78
CA LEU A 242 4.36 -4.52 -26.39
C LEU A 242 5.78 -4.99 -26.74
N ARG A 243 6.41 -5.85 -25.92
CA ARG A 243 7.72 -6.42 -26.23
C ARG A 243 7.71 -7.40 -27.40
N ARG A 244 6.58 -8.06 -27.67
CA ARG A 244 6.45 -9.04 -28.77
C ARG A 244 6.07 -8.41 -30.10
N THR A 245 5.43 -7.25 -30.07
CA THR A 245 4.96 -6.56 -31.28
C THR A 245 5.90 -5.47 -31.77
N SER A 246 6.73 -4.91 -30.87
CA SER A 246 7.66 -3.85 -31.25
C SER A 246 8.90 -4.42 -31.96
N PRO A 247 9.33 -3.82 -33.08
CA PRO A 247 10.56 -4.19 -33.78
C PRO A 247 11.84 -3.92 -32.97
#